data_AF-A0A0S1TQ34-F1
#
_entry.id   AF-A0A0S1TQ34-F1
#
_cell.length_a   1.000
_cell.length_b   1.000
_cell.length_c   1.000
_cell.angle_alpha   90.00
_cell.angle_beta   90.00
_cell.angle_gamma   90.00
#
_symmetry.space_group_name_H-M   'P 1'
#
loop_
_entity.id
_entity.type
_entity.pdbx_description
1 polymer ?
#
loop_
_entity_poly.entity_id
_entity_poly.type
_entity_poly.pdbx_seq_one_letter_code
_entity_poly.pdbx_strand_id
1 'polypeptide(L)'
;FQAAMKVTLTVGQCFGLNPVQGIHENDASKLRFKFISWRCAYTYLTMVGQFTMAFVLFLSLFKESSSTVDTATALIFYCFGFTTTCLFFRIATKWKKLCMLIAKVESVDPNTDIHFARKFNISCAVILSLAVVEHGFSELHGISLALDCQPNAPLYESFMRLSFQWLFLYFPYNDFIGALAQFSNFQCTFNWNFTDVFVICMSMYLTSRLNQVNERIIAAKDKNSPSSFWRTMREDYNRSVHLVREVDKIIGSVVFISFASNLFFV
;
A
#
# COMPACT_ATOMS: atom_id res chain seq x y z
N PHE A 1 8.15 -12.74 11.47
CA PHE A 1 7.54 -11.82 10.47
C PHE A 1 6.06 -11.46 10.70
N GLN A 2 5.15 -12.43 10.80
CA GLN A 2 3.69 -12.20 10.83
C GLN A 2 3.22 -11.21 11.91
N ALA A 3 3.75 -11.34 13.13
CA ALA A 3 3.42 -10.42 14.23
C ALA A 3 3.77 -8.95 13.92
N ALA A 4 4.86 -8.70 13.19
CA ALA A 4 5.28 -7.36 12.81
C ALA A 4 4.38 -6.75 11.73
N MET A 5 3.90 -7.56 10.77
CA MET A 5 2.99 -7.10 9.72
C MET A 5 1.56 -6.87 10.19
N LYS A 6 1.19 -7.33 11.39
CA LYS A 6 -0.17 -7.30 11.92
C LYS A 6 -0.80 -5.90 11.85
N VAL A 7 -0.10 -4.88 12.35
CA VAL A 7 -0.62 -3.50 12.38
C VAL A 7 -0.80 -2.98 10.96
N THR A 8 0.23 -3.07 10.12
CA THR A 8 0.19 -2.66 8.71
C THR A 8 -0.98 -3.32 7.99
N LEU A 9 -1.15 -4.64 8.09
CA LEU A 9 -2.26 -5.33 7.42
C LEU A 9 -3.63 -4.94 7.97
N THR A 10 -3.75 -4.69 9.27
CA THR A 10 -5.01 -4.23 9.88
C THR A 10 -5.41 -2.88 9.31
N VAL A 11 -4.44 -1.97 9.22
CA VAL A 11 -4.65 -0.64 8.68
C VAL A 11 -5.04 -0.69 7.20
N GLY A 12 -4.35 -1.49 6.38
CA GLY A 12 -4.72 -1.69 4.98
C GLY A 12 -6.17 -2.20 4.82
N GLN A 13 -6.63 -3.06 5.71
CA GLN A 13 -8.01 -3.59 5.69
C GLN A 13 -9.09 -2.54 5.98
N CYS A 14 -8.77 -1.50 6.76
CA CYS A 14 -9.67 -0.37 6.98
C CYS A 14 -9.94 0.41 5.70
N PHE A 15 -9.05 0.34 4.72
CA PHE A 15 -9.12 1.04 3.43
C PHE A 15 -9.29 0.07 2.25
N GLY A 16 -9.90 -1.09 2.48
CA GLY A 16 -10.26 -2.02 1.42
C GLY A 16 -9.07 -2.73 0.77
N LEU A 17 -7.85 -2.64 1.32
CA LEU A 17 -6.68 -3.36 0.84
C LEU A 17 -6.46 -4.68 1.61
N ASN A 18 -5.90 -5.66 0.90
CA ASN A 18 -5.42 -6.93 1.45
C ASN A 18 -6.48 -7.69 2.30
N PRO A 19 -7.54 -8.25 1.68
CA PRO A 19 -8.68 -8.87 2.38
C PRO A 19 -8.37 -10.27 2.98
N VAL A 20 -7.15 -10.50 3.46
CA VAL A 20 -6.73 -11.71 4.16
C VAL A 20 -7.44 -11.82 5.52
N GLN A 21 -7.80 -13.03 5.91
CA GLN A 21 -8.38 -13.33 7.22
C GLN A 21 -7.38 -14.06 8.11
N GLY A 22 -7.55 -13.93 9.43
CA GLY A 22 -6.67 -14.56 10.41
C GLY A 22 -5.39 -13.77 10.69
N ILE A 23 -5.30 -12.49 10.29
CA ILE A 23 -4.10 -11.66 10.52
C ILE A 23 -3.74 -11.49 12.01
N HIS A 24 -4.71 -11.71 12.91
CA HIS A 24 -4.48 -11.62 14.34
C HIS A 24 -3.95 -12.89 15.00
N GLU A 25 -3.99 -14.01 14.28
CA GLU A 25 -3.46 -15.29 14.74
C GLU A 25 -1.93 -15.24 14.82
N ASN A 26 -1.36 -16.02 15.74
CA ASN A 26 0.09 -16.13 15.90
C ASN A 26 0.74 -17.13 14.93
N ASP A 27 -0.07 -17.97 14.29
CA ASP A 27 0.38 -19.02 13.36
C ASP A 27 0.04 -18.64 11.91
N ALA A 28 1.02 -18.80 11.01
CA ALA A 28 0.87 -18.58 9.58
C ALA A 28 -0.09 -19.59 8.93
N SER A 29 -0.24 -20.78 9.51
CA SER A 29 -1.13 -21.83 9.00
C SER A 29 -2.61 -21.42 9.04
N LYS A 30 -2.97 -20.54 9.97
CA LYS A 30 -4.33 -20.05 10.21
C LYS A 30 -4.74 -18.89 9.31
N LEU A 31 -3.79 -18.29 8.57
CA LEU A 31 -4.11 -17.31 7.54
C LEU A 31 -4.95 -17.97 6.45
N ARG A 32 -5.98 -17.25 5.99
CA ARG A 32 -6.89 -17.73 4.95
C ARG A 32 -7.35 -16.60 4.04
N PHE A 33 -7.56 -16.94 2.78
CA PHE A 33 -8.19 -16.07 1.80
C PHE A 33 -9.51 -16.70 1.38
N LYS A 34 -10.60 -15.92 1.43
CA LYS A 34 -11.94 -16.35 1.01
C LYS A 34 -12.51 -15.31 0.08
N PHE A 35 -12.76 -15.69 -1.18
CA PHE A 35 -13.39 -14.80 -2.17
C PHE A 35 -14.74 -14.27 -1.68
N ILE A 36 -15.56 -15.13 -1.08
CA ILE A 36 -16.84 -14.75 -0.49
C ILE A 36 -16.61 -14.32 0.97
N SER A 37 -16.28 -13.05 1.17
CA SER A 37 -16.21 -12.42 2.48
C SER A 37 -16.49 -10.92 2.41
N TRP A 38 -16.97 -10.33 3.51
CA TRP A 38 -17.26 -8.89 3.55
C TRP A 38 -16.02 -8.04 3.21
N ARG A 39 -14.82 -8.51 3.58
CA ARG A 39 -13.55 -7.83 3.26
C ARG A 39 -13.28 -7.81 1.76
N CYS A 40 -13.50 -8.94 1.08
CA CYS A 40 -13.39 -9.00 -0.38
C CYS A 40 -14.47 -8.17 -1.08
N ALA A 41 -15.70 -8.14 -0.53
CA ALA A 41 -16.75 -7.27 -1.04
C ALA A 41 -16.37 -5.79 -0.91
N TYR A 42 -15.77 -5.40 0.23
CA TYR A 42 -15.27 -4.04 0.43
C TYR A 42 -14.13 -3.70 -0.54
N THR A 43 -13.13 -4.58 -0.71
CA THR A 43 -12.07 -4.40 -1.72
C THR A 43 -12.65 -4.25 -3.13
N TYR A 44 -13.66 -5.07 -3.49
CA TYR A 44 -14.31 -5.00 -4.79
C TYR A 44 -15.06 -3.67 -4.98
N LEU A 45 -15.79 -3.22 -3.97
CA LEU A 45 -16.47 -1.92 -3.98
C LEU A 45 -15.47 -0.78 -4.18
N THR A 46 -14.33 -0.83 -3.51
CA THR A 46 -13.22 0.12 -3.70
C THR A 46 -12.69 0.09 -5.13
N MET A 47 -12.43 -1.10 -5.69
CA MET A 47 -11.98 -1.22 -7.08
C MET A 47 -12.99 -0.62 -8.07
N VAL A 48 -14.29 -0.88 -7.87
CA VAL A 48 -15.35 -0.30 -8.71
C VAL A 48 -15.37 1.22 -8.56
N GLY A 49 -15.33 1.76 -7.34
CA GLY A 49 -15.30 3.19 -7.11
C GLY A 49 -14.12 3.88 -7.79
N GLN A 50 -12.90 3.35 -7.60
CA GLN A 50 -11.69 3.88 -8.25
C GLN A 50 -11.77 3.82 -9.78
N PHE A 51 -12.29 2.71 -10.33
CA PHE A 51 -12.50 2.57 -11.77
C PHE A 51 -13.53 3.59 -12.29
N THR A 52 -14.64 3.79 -11.59
CA THR A 52 -15.65 4.77 -11.95
C THR A 52 -15.07 6.19 -11.97
N MET A 53 -14.29 6.57 -10.94
CA MET A 53 -13.64 7.88 -10.89
C MET A 53 -12.68 8.07 -12.08
N ALA A 54 -11.82 7.08 -12.35
CA ALA A 54 -10.91 7.12 -13.50
C ALA A 54 -11.68 7.19 -14.84
N PHE A 55 -12.76 6.44 -14.98
CA PHE A 55 -13.55 6.40 -16.21
C PHE A 55 -14.27 7.74 -16.48
N VAL A 56 -14.86 8.37 -15.46
CA VAL A 56 -15.52 9.67 -15.62
C VAL A 56 -14.51 10.76 -15.95
N LEU A 57 -13.32 10.75 -15.32
CA LEU A 57 -12.20 11.63 -15.69
C LEU A 57 -11.74 11.41 -17.13
N PHE A 58 -11.63 10.15 -17.57
CA PHE A 58 -11.30 9.85 -18.96
C PHE A 58 -12.34 10.43 -19.93
N LEU A 59 -13.63 10.34 -19.60
CA LEU A 59 -14.69 10.97 -20.38
C LEU A 59 -14.61 12.51 -20.34
N SER A 60 -14.24 13.11 -19.21
CA SER A 60 -14.16 14.58 -19.07
C SER A 60 -13.10 15.17 -20.00
N LEU A 61 -12.02 14.45 -20.31
CA LEU A 61 -11.00 14.86 -21.30
C LEU A 61 -11.57 15.15 -22.70
N PHE A 62 -12.73 14.59 -23.06
CA PHE A 62 -13.38 14.84 -24.35
C PHE A 62 -14.38 16.00 -24.32
N LYS A 63 -14.75 16.49 -23.14
CA LYS A 63 -15.75 17.56 -22.96
C LYS A 63 -15.15 18.86 -22.43
N GLU A 64 -14.14 18.77 -21.59
CA GLU A 64 -13.50 19.95 -20.99
C GLU A 64 -12.56 20.64 -21.99
N SER A 65 -12.68 21.97 -22.07
CA SER A 65 -11.66 22.86 -22.66
C SER A 65 -10.67 23.38 -21.61
N SER A 66 -10.68 22.83 -20.39
CA SER A 66 -9.84 23.25 -19.26
C SER A 66 -8.41 22.67 -19.38
N SER A 67 -7.56 22.99 -18.40
CA SER A 67 -6.18 22.52 -18.29
C SER A 67 -6.10 20.99 -18.40
N THR A 68 -5.73 20.50 -19.58
CA THR A 68 -5.60 19.06 -19.87
C THR A 68 -4.62 18.36 -18.94
N VAL A 69 -3.68 19.10 -18.34
CA VAL A 69 -2.67 18.58 -17.41
C VAL A 69 -3.27 18.18 -16.07
N ASP A 70 -4.15 19.00 -15.49
CA ASP A 70 -4.73 18.72 -14.16
C ASP A 70 -5.68 17.52 -14.22
N THR A 71 -6.53 17.47 -15.25
CA THR A 71 -7.43 16.34 -15.51
C THR A 71 -6.65 15.06 -15.82
N ALA A 72 -5.55 15.14 -16.58
CA ALA A 72 -4.68 13.98 -16.84
C ALA A 72 -3.97 13.50 -15.57
N THR A 73 -3.50 14.41 -14.72
CA THR A 73 -2.87 14.10 -13.43
C THR A 73 -3.85 13.38 -12.50
N ALA A 74 -5.09 13.87 -12.40
CA ALA A 74 -6.16 13.21 -11.65
C ALA A 74 -6.50 11.83 -12.22
N LEU A 75 -6.56 11.68 -13.55
CA LEU A 75 -6.80 10.39 -14.20
C LEU A 75 -5.72 9.37 -13.84
N ILE A 76 -4.44 9.77 -13.91
CA ILE A 76 -3.30 8.92 -13.56
C ILE A 76 -3.37 8.52 -12.08
N PHE A 77 -3.73 9.45 -11.19
CA PHE A 77 -3.92 9.19 -9.77
C PHE A 77 -4.94 8.06 -9.51
N TYR A 78 -6.15 8.13 -10.09
CA TYR A 78 -7.14 7.07 -9.92
C TYR A 78 -6.76 5.76 -10.63
N CYS A 79 -6.07 5.82 -11.77
CA CYS A 79 -5.52 4.64 -12.45
C CYS A 79 -4.48 3.90 -11.60
N PHE A 80 -3.58 4.63 -10.95
CA PHE A 80 -2.65 4.04 -9.98
C PHE A 80 -3.37 3.49 -8.76
N GLY A 81 -4.35 4.23 -8.22
CA GLY A 81 -5.19 3.75 -7.12
C GLY A 81 -5.87 2.41 -7.44
N PHE A 82 -6.51 2.30 -8.60
CA PHE A 82 -7.15 1.07 -9.09
C PHE A 82 -6.15 -0.08 -9.27
N THR A 83 -5.02 0.21 -9.93
CA THR A 83 -3.98 -0.79 -10.20
C THR A 83 -3.39 -1.33 -8.89
N THR A 84 -3.09 -0.45 -7.94
CA THR A 84 -2.63 -0.80 -6.59
C THR A 84 -3.61 -1.72 -5.88
N THR A 85 -4.90 -1.39 -5.88
CA THR A 85 -5.93 -2.25 -5.28
C THR A 85 -5.99 -3.64 -5.94
N CYS A 86 -5.90 -3.70 -7.28
CA CYS A 86 -5.82 -4.98 -8.02
C CYS A 86 -4.61 -5.82 -7.58
N LEU A 87 -3.44 -5.18 -7.46
CA LEU A 87 -2.21 -5.85 -7.07
C LEU A 87 -2.26 -6.35 -5.62
N PHE A 88 -2.78 -5.56 -4.68
CA PHE A 88 -2.98 -6.01 -3.30
C PHE A 88 -4.01 -7.13 -3.19
N PHE A 89 -5.06 -7.13 -4.01
CA PHE A 89 -5.99 -8.24 -4.11
C PHE A 89 -5.28 -9.51 -4.59
N ARG A 90 -4.45 -9.42 -5.63
CA ARG A 90 -3.60 -10.54 -6.08
C ARG A 90 -2.64 -11.01 -4.98
N ILE A 91 -1.99 -10.11 -4.25
CA ILE A 91 -1.12 -10.47 -3.11
C ILE A 91 -1.91 -11.24 -2.06
N ALA A 92 -3.12 -10.79 -1.72
CA ALA A 92 -3.97 -11.44 -0.71
C ALA A 92 -4.22 -12.93 -1.02
N THR A 93 -4.40 -13.29 -2.30
CA THR A 93 -4.56 -14.69 -2.72
C THR A 93 -3.33 -15.56 -2.46
N LYS A 94 -2.13 -14.97 -2.50
CA LYS A 94 -0.83 -15.66 -2.32
C LYS A 94 -0.24 -15.45 -0.93
N TRP A 95 -0.85 -14.58 -0.11
CA TRP A 95 -0.29 -14.12 1.16
C TRP A 95 -0.04 -15.26 2.15
N LYS A 96 -1.00 -16.21 2.28
CA LYS A 96 -0.82 -17.39 3.13
C LYS A 96 0.44 -18.17 2.74
N LYS A 97 0.60 -18.45 1.44
CA LYS A 97 1.76 -19.21 0.92
C LYS A 97 3.06 -18.50 1.25
N LEU A 98 3.09 -17.16 1.11
CA LEU A 98 4.24 -16.35 1.46
C LEU A 98 4.57 -16.41 2.96
N CYS A 99 3.58 -16.20 3.82
CA CYS A 99 3.79 -16.25 5.27
C CYS A 99 4.22 -17.64 5.74
N MET A 100 3.70 -18.72 5.13
CA MET A 100 4.13 -20.09 5.42
C MET A 100 5.59 -20.34 5.01
N LEU A 101 5.99 -19.85 3.84
CA LEU A 101 7.39 -19.93 3.40
C LEU A 101 8.31 -19.18 4.37
N ILE A 102 7.93 -17.95 4.74
CA ILE A 102 8.67 -17.14 5.70
C ILE A 102 8.77 -17.85 7.06
N ALA A 103 7.66 -18.37 7.59
CA ALA A 103 7.65 -19.09 8.86
C ALA A 103 8.56 -20.32 8.85
N LYS A 104 8.59 -21.06 7.73
CA LYS A 104 9.49 -22.21 7.55
C LYS A 104 10.97 -21.78 7.55
N VAL A 105 11.30 -20.65 6.93
CA VAL A 105 12.67 -20.11 6.96
C VAL A 105 13.02 -19.65 8.38
N GLU A 106 12.13 -18.93 9.05
CA GLU A 106 12.31 -18.46 10.43
C GLU A 106 12.41 -19.62 11.44
N SER A 107 11.79 -20.78 11.19
CA SER A 107 11.91 -21.94 12.08
C SER A 107 13.27 -22.63 12.02
N VAL A 108 13.96 -22.55 10.87
CA VAL A 108 15.30 -23.15 10.70
C VAL A 108 16.39 -22.16 11.10
N ASP A 109 16.19 -20.88 10.77
CA ASP A 109 17.14 -19.82 11.06
C ASP A 109 16.36 -18.59 11.57
N PRO A 110 16.10 -18.50 12.89
CA PRO A 110 15.34 -17.40 13.49
C PRO A 110 15.97 -16.05 13.16
N ASN A 111 15.15 -15.03 12.96
CA ASN A 111 15.66 -13.67 12.77
C ASN A 111 16.22 -13.16 14.09
N THR A 112 17.47 -12.68 14.07
CA THR A 112 18.17 -12.15 15.25
C THR A 112 17.78 -10.72 15.59
N ASP A 113 17.20 -9.96 14.65
CA ASP A 113 16.67 -8.63 14.96
C ASP A 113 15.37 -8.79 15.76
N ILE A 114 15.44 -8.60 17.08
CA ILE A 114 14.26 -8.67 17.97
C ILE A 114 13.38 -7.41 17.88
N HIS A 115 13.85 -6.35 17.24
CA HIS A 115 13.20 -5.04 17.20
C HIS A 115 12.49 -4.72 15.89
N PHE A 116 12.55 -5.58 14.86
CA PHE A 116 11.94 -5.30 13.56
C PHE A 116 10.42 -5.05 13.66
N ALA A 117 9.70 -5.69 14.59
CA ALA A 117 8.28 -5.40 14.81
C ALA A 117 8.02 -3.96 15.28
N ARG A 118 8.87 -3.45 16.17
CA ARG A 118 8.81 -2.04 16.60
C ARG A 118 9.14 -1.11 15.44
N LYS A 119 10.17 -1.45 14.64
CA LYS A 119 10.54 -0.67 13.47
C LYS A 119 9.38 -0.57 12.45
N PHE A 120 8.69 -1.68 12.18
CA PHE A 120 7.51 -1.71 11.29
C PHE A 120 6.39 -0.81 11.80
N ASN A 121 6.06 -0.94 13.08
CA ASN A 121 5.00 -0.14 13.69
C ASN A 121 5.35 1.35 13.68
N ILE A 122 6.62 1.72 13.91
CA ILE A 122 7.08 3.11 13.82
C ILE A 122 6.98 3.61 12.39
N SER A 123 7.51 2.88 11.40
CA SER A 123 7.43 3.28 9.98
C SER A 123 5.98 3.46 9.54
N CYS A 124 5.10 2.53 9.90
CA CYS A 124 3.67 2.60 9.63
C CYS A 124 3.02 3.81 10.30
N ALA A 125 3.26 4.03 11.59
CA ALA A 125 2.70 5.15 12.32
C ALA A 125 3.17 6.51 11.77
N VAL A 126 4.47 6.67 11.52
CA VAL A 126 5.05 7.94 11.04
C VAL A 126 4.53 8.28 9.65
N ILE A 127 4.67 7.37 8.68
CA ILE A 127 4.34 7.65 7.28
C ILE A 127 2.83 7.88 7.13
N LEU A 128 1.99 7.04 7.76
CA LEU A 128 0.55 7.22 7.64
C LEU A 128 0.04 8.46 8.39
N SER A 129 0.68 8.85 9.49
CA SER A 129 0.33 10.12 10.16
C SER A 129 0.68 11.31 9.26
N LEU A 130 1.86 11.31 8.64
CA LEU A 130 2.25 12.36 7.69
C LEU A 130 1.30 12.41 6.50
N ALA A 131 0.89 11.26 5.95
CA ALA A 131 -0.09 11.18 4.87
C ALA A 131 -1.44 11.81 5.25
N VAL A 132 -1.91 11.60 6.49
CA VAL A 132 -3.14 12.22 6.99
C VAL A 132 -2.99 13.73 7.13
N VAL A 133 -1.84 14.23 7.62
CA VAL A 133 -1.57 15.67 7.71
C VAL A 133 -1.51 16.31 6.32
N GLU A 134 -0.81 15.68 5.38
CA GLU A 134 -0.69 16.12 4.00
C GLU A 134 -2.07 16.22 3.33
N HIS A 135 -2.88 15.16 3.42
CA HIS A 135 -4.22 15.17 2.87
C HIS A 135 -5.10 16.24 3.56
N GLY A 136 -4.99 16.38 4.88
CA GLY A 136 -5.71 17.42 5.62
C GLY A 136 -5.36 18.84 5.14
N PHE A 137 -4.09 19.12 4.86
CA PHE A 137 -3.70 20.41 4.27
C PHE A 137 -4.20 20.60 2.84
N SER A 138 -4.22 19.53 2.03
CA SER A 138 -4.80 19.56 0.68
C SER A 138 -6.30 19.92 0.71
N GLU A 139 -7.06 19.29 1.61
CA GLU A 139 -8.49 19.58 1.80
C GLU A 139 -8.70 21.02 2.32
N LEU A 140 -7.89 21.48 3.29
CA LEU A 140 -7.96 22.85 3.79
C LEU A 140 -7.66 23.89 2.71
N HIS A 141 -6.70 23.61 1.83
CA HIS A 141 -6.41 24.46 0.69
C HIS A 141 -7.62 24.55 -0.27
N GLY A 142 -8.25 23.42 -0.58
CA GLY A 142 -9.45 23.41 -1.41
C GLY A 142 -10.64 24.13 -0.77
N ILE A 143 -10.81 24.03 0.56
CA ILE A 143 -11.81 24.79 1.31
C ILE A 143 -11.51 26.30 1.25
N SER A 144 -10.25 26.70 1.37
CA SER A 144 -9.85 28.11 1.23
C SER A 144 -10.21 28.66 -0.14
N LEU A 145 -9.92 27.90 -1.22
CA LEU A 145 -10.30 28.28 -2.58
C LEU A 145 -11.82 28.42 -2.74
N ALA A 146 -12.60 27.53 -2.11
CA ALA A 146 -14.06 27.61 -2.16
C ALA A 146 -14.60 28.88 -1.50
N LEU A 147 -14.03 29.29 -0.36
CA LEU A 147 -14.40 30.53 0.33
C LEU A 147 -14.08 31.77 -0.50
N ASP A 148 -12.93 31.79 -1.18
CA ASP A 148 -12.50 32.92 -2.00
C ASP A 148 -13.32 33.04 -3.30
N CYS A 149 -13.60 31.91 -3.97
CA CYS A 149 -14.32 31.90 -5.25
C CYS A 149 -15.83 32.05 -5.12
N GLN A 150 -16.44 31.53 -4.05
CA GLN A 150 -17.90 31.52 -3.87
C GLN A 150 -18.31 31.85 -2.42
N PRO A 151 -18.04 33.08 -1.92
CA PRO A 151 -18.22 33.42 -0.51
C PRO A 151 -19.68 33.37 -0.01
N ASN A 152 -20.66 33.47 -0.92
CA ASN A 152 -22.08 33.50 -0.59
C ASN A 152 -22.80 32.16 -0.78
N ALA A 153 -22.10 31.13 -1.26
CA ALA A 153 -22.67 29.81 -1.53
C ALA A 153 -22.43 28.83 -0.37
N PRO A 154 -23.18 27.72 -0.28
CA PRO A 154 -22.92 26.69 0.72
C PRO A 154 -21.49 26.13 0.58
N LEU A 155 -20.69 26.25 1.64
CA LEU A 155 -19.26 25.94 1.61
C LEU A 155 -18.95 24.54 1.08
N TYR A 156 -19.69 23.52 1.55
CA TYR A 156 -19.45 22.14 1.15
C TYR A 156 -19.77 21.90 -0.34
N GLU A 157 -20.85 22.47 -0.85
CA GLU A 157 -21.20 22.37 -2.27
C GLU A 157 -20.16 23.06 -3.14
N SER A 158 -19.74 24.27 -2.79
CA SER A 158 -18.70 25.01 -3.51
C SER A 158 -17.38 24.23 -3.52
N PHE A 159 -16.96 23.71 -2.37
CA PHE A 159 -15.76 22.89 -2.26
C PHE A 159 -15.84 21.63 -3.14
N MET A 160 -16.93 20.87 -3.06
CA MET A 160 -17.10 19.66 -3.86
C MET A 160 -17.14 19.96 -5.36
N ARG A 161 -17.86 21.01 -5.77
CA ARG A 161 -17.95 21.40 -7.17
C ARG A 161 -16.62 21.86 -7.73
N LEU A 162 -15.79 22.56 -6.95
CA LEU A 162 -14.45 23.00 -7.36
C LEU A 162 -13.45 21.84 -7.39
N SER A 163 -13.44 20.98 -6.38
CA SER A 163 -12.50 19.83 -6.30
C SER A 163 -12.82 18.73 -7.30
N PHE A 164 -14.09 18.55 -7.65
CA PHE A 164 -14.58 17.48 -8.54
C PHE A 164 -15.39 18.03 -9.72
N GLN A 165 -14.95 19.16 -10.31
CA GLN A 165 -15.62 19.79 -11.46
C GLN A 165 -15.98 18.76 -12.55
N TRP A 166 -14.99 17.95 -12.92
CA TRP A 166 -15.10 16.88 -13.91
C TRP A 166 -16.22 15.87 -13.63
N LEU A 167 -16.55 15.60 -12.36
CA LEU A 167 -17.61 14.68 -11.96
C LEU A 167 -18.98 15.34 -12.16
N PHE A 168 -19.11 16.58 -11.71
CA PHE A 168 -20.37 17.33 -11.77
C PHE A 168 -20.69 17.90 -13.16
N LEU A 169 -19.81 17.73 -14.14
CA LEU A 169 -20.13 17.90 -15.57
C LEU A 169 -21.13 16.86 -16.10
N TYR A 170 -21.14 15.67 -15.50
CA TYR A 170 -21.99 14.55 -15.92
C TYR A 170 -23.15 14.30 -14.97
N PHE A 171 -22.97 14.60 -13.69
CA PHE A 171 -23.96 14.35 -12.65
C PHE A 171 -24.39 15.66 -11.99
N PRO A 172 -25.70 15.86 -11.73
CA PRO A 172 -26.14 16.96 -10.90
C PRO A 172 -25.54 16.80 -9.49
N TYR A 173 -25.24 17.93 -8.85
CA TYR A 173 -24.70 17.91 -7.50
C TYR A 173 -25.68 17.24 -6.52
N ASN A 174 -25.11 16.42 -5.65
CA ASN A 174 -25.79 15.75 -4.55
C ASN A 174 -24.74 15.48 -3.47
N ASP A 175 -25.04 15.85 -2.23
CA ASP A 175 -24.15 15.65 -1.07
C ASP A 175 -23.66 14.20 -0.96
N PHE A 176 -24.50 13.22 -1.28
CA PHE A 176 -24.13 11.81 -1.25
C PHE A 176 -23.05 11.46 -2.30
N ILE A 177 -23.16 12.00 -3.52
CA ILE A 177 -22.17 11.79 -4.58
C ILE A 177 -20.87 12.52 -4.23
N GLY A 178 -20.96 13.74 -3.69
CA GLY A 178 -19.82 14.49 -3.18
C GLY A 178 -19.07 13.72 -2.08
N ALA A 179 -19.80 13.23 -1.08
CA ALA A 179 -19.22 12.43 0.01
C ALA A 179 -18.55 11.14 -0.50
N LEU A 180 -19.15 10.46 -1.49
CA LEU A 180 -18.56 9.26 -2.08
C LEU A 180 -17.28 9.57 -2.87
N ALA A 181 -17.26 10.69 -3.61
CA ALA A 181 -16.09 11.16 -4.35
C ALA A 181 -14.94 11.54 -3.40
N GLN A 182 -15.25 12.29 -2.34
CA GLN A 182 -14.30 12.67 -1.30
C GLN A 182 -13.74 11.43 -0.57
N PHE A 183 -14.60 10.47 -0.20
CA PHE A 183 -14.16 9.21 0.39
C PHE A 183 -13.25 8.42 -0.54
N SER A 184 -13.59 8.32 -1.83
CA SER A 184 -12.77 7.62 -2.82
C SER A 184 -11.42 8.30 -3.03
N ASN A 185 -11.37 9.64 -3.01
CA ASN A 185 -10.14 10.41 -3.10
C ASN A 185 -9.23 10.14 -1.87
N PHE A 186 -9.79 10.30 -0.67
CA PHE A 186 -9.08 10.00 0.57
C PHE A 186 -8.53 8.57 0.59
N GLN A 187 -9.35 7.60 0.15
CA GLN A 187 -8.96 6.22 0.05
C GLN A 187 -7.80 6.00 -0.93
N CYS A 188 -7.79 6.65 -2.10
CA CYS A 188 -6.66 6.57 -3.05
C CYS A 188 -5.37 7.16 -2.46
N THR A 189 -5.44 8.33 -1.84
CA THR A 189 -4.29 9.00 -1.19
C THR A 189 -3.71 8.12 -0.09
N PHE A 190 -4.59 7.52 0.71
CA PHE A 190 -4.19 6.58 1.74
C PHE A 190 -3.56 5.32 1.14
N ASN A 191 -4.17 4.73 0.11
CA ASN A 191 -3.68 3.51 -0.53
C ASN A 191 -2.29 3.70 -1.14
N TRP A 192 -2.01 4.87 -1.70
CA TRP A 192 -0.67 5.21 -2.18
C TRP A 192 0.35 5.19 -1.04
N ASN A 193 0.14 5.96 0.02
CA ASN A 193 1.03 5.99 1.18
C ASN A 193 1.17 4.62 1.87
N PHE A 194 0.08 3.86 1.96
CA PHE A 194 0.09 2.49 2.47
C PHE A 194 0.98 1.56 1.65
N THR A 195 0.96 1.71 0.32
CA THR A 195 1.78 0.90 -0.59
C THR A 195 3.26 1.08 -0.30
N ASP A 196 3.68 2.33 -0.07
CA ASP A 196 5.06 2.65 0.26
C ASP A 196 5.47 2.07 1.61
N VAL A 197 4.64 2.23 2.65
CA VAL A 197 4.86 1.59 3.96
C VAL A 197 4.98 0.08 3.83
N PHE A 198 4.12 -0.54 3.04
CA PHE A 198 4.15 -1.99 2.82
C PHE A 198 5.47 -2.42 2.16
N VAL A 199 5.92 -1.71 1.12
CA VAL A 199 7.20 -1.98 0.45
C VAL A 199 8.38 -1.76 1.40
N ILE A 200 8.35 -0.70 2.22
CA ILE A 200 9.38 -0.44 3.25
C ILE A 200 9.44 -1.59 4.25
N CYS A 201 8.30 -2.03 4.80
CA CYS A 201 8.26 -3.15 5.74
C CYS A 201 8.84 -4.42 5.12
N MET A 202 8.44 -4.77 3.89
CA MET A 202 8.97 -5.94 3.19
C MET A 202 10.48 -5.83 2.97
N SER A 203 10.96 -4.65 2.56
CA SER A 203 12.37 -4.38 2.32
C SER A 203 13.18 -4.50 3.61
N MET A 204 12.72 -3.91 4.71
CA MET A 204 13.36 -4.00 6.02
C MET A 204 13.50 -5.45 6.49
N TYR A 205 12.46 -6.28 6.29
CA TYR A 205 12.54 -7.71 6.61
C TYR A 205 13.61 -8.42 5.78
N LEU A 206 13.61 -8.24 4.46
CA LEU A 206 14.59 -8.87 3.57
C LEU A 206 16.03 -8.40 3.87
N THR A 207 16.23 -7.11 4.10
CA THR A 207 17.52 -6.54 4.49
C THR A 207 18.00 -7.13 5.80
N SER A 208 17.12 -7.26 6.81
CA SER A 208 17.47 -7.90 8.08
C SER A 208 17.96 -9.34 7.90
N ARG A 209 17.33 -10.12 7.01
CA ARG A 209 17.77 -11.50 6.68
C ARG A 209 19.13 -11.56 6.00
N LEU A 210 19.41 -10.65 5.07
CA LEU A 210 20.70 -10.58 4.39
C LEU A 210 21.81 -10.08 5.33
N ASN A 211 21.51 -9.10 6.18
CA ASN A 211 22.45 -8.60 7.19
C ASN A 211 22.83 -9.68 8.20
N GLN A 212 21.89 -10.51 8.63
CA GLN A 212 22.18 -11.64 9.51
C GLN A 212 23.22 -12.60 8.92
N VAL A 213 23.12 -12.89 7.61
CA VAL A 213 24.13 -13.70 6.91
C VAL A 213 25.47 -12.96 6.88
N ASN A 214 25.45 -11.66 6.55
CA ASN A 214 26.65 -10.84 6.47
C ASN A 214 27.39 -10.74 7.81
N GLU A 215 26.67 -10.53 8.92
CA GLU A 215 27.22 -10.47 10.27
C GLU A 215 27.92 -11.79 10.66
N ARG A 216 27.33 -12.94 10.31
CA ARG A 216 27.95 -14.26 10.53
C ARG A 216 29.23 -14.44 9.72
N ILE A 217 29.27 -13.97 8.47
CA ILE A 217 30.48 -14.00 7.62
C ILE A 217 31.57 -13.12 8.24
N ILE A 218 31.23 -11.89 8.62
CA ILE A 218 32.16 -10.94 9.25
C ILE A 218 32.69 -11.50 10.56
N ALA A 219 31.83 -12.11 11.39
CA ALA A 219 32.25 -12.71 12.65
C ALA A 219 33.18 -13.92 12.49
N ALA A 220 33.19 -14.56 11.32
CA ALA A 220 34.10 -15.65 10.96
C ALA A 220 35.35 -15.17 10.20
N LYS A 221 35.41 -13.89 9.83
CA LYS A 221 36.59 -13.28 9.22
C LYS A 221 37.79 -13.45 10.15
N ASP A 222 38.93 -13.80 9.57
CA ASP A 222 40.20 -14.02 10.27
C ASP A 222 40.21 -15.16 11.31
N LYS A 223 39.13 -15.97 11.34
CA LYS A 223 39.07 -17.23 12.10
C LYS A 223 39.30 -18.40 11.15
N ASN A 224 40.15 -19.35 11.55
CA ASN A 224 40.39 -20.60 10.82
C ASN A 224 39.18 -21.55 10.95
N SER A 225 38.06 -21.14 10.35
CA SER A 225 36.77 -21.83 10.45
C SER A 225 36.76 -23.10 9.59
N PRO A 226 36.18 -24.21 10.09
CA PRO A 226 36.18 -25.48 9.37
C PRO A 226 35.36 -25.41 8.07
N SER A 227 35.64 -26.31 7.13
CA SER A 227 34.88 -26.39 5.86
C SER A 227 33.37 -26.60 6.07
N SER A 228 32.99 -27.30 7.14
CA SER A 228 31.59 -27.48 7.55
C SER A 228 30.88 -26.16 7.83
N PHE A 229 31.55 -25.19 8.45
CA PHE A 229 31.00 -23.85 8.69
C PHE A 229 30.70 -23.13 7.37
N TRP A 230 31.64 -23.12 6.44
CA TRP A 230 31.47 -22.46 5.13
C TRP A 230 30.36 -23.11 4.29
N ARG A 231 30.17 -24.42 4.43
CA ARG A 231 29.04 -25.13 3.82
C ARG A 231 27.71 -24.62 4.39
N THR A 232 27.58 -24.56 5.72
CA THR A 232 26.37 -24.02 6.38
C THR A 232 26.10 -22.57 5.99
N MET A 233 27.13 -21.72 5.93
CA MET A 233 26.99 -20.32 5.52
C MET A 233 26.47 -20.17 4.08
N ARG A 234 26.94 -21.03 3.17
CA ARG A 234 26.43 -21.05 1.79
C ARG A 234 24.97 -21.49 1.73
N GLU A 235 24.58 -22.48 2.53
CA GLU A 235 23.19 -22.93 2.64
C GLU A 235 22.27 -21.84 3.23
N ASP A 236 22.72 -21.11 4.26
CA ASP A 236 22.01 -19.96 4.84
C ASP A 236 21.83 -18.84 3.80
N TYR A 237 22.90 -18.47 3.10
CA TYR A 237 22.85 -17.47 2.04
C TYR A 237 21.87 -17.87 0.92
N ASN A 238 21.95 -19.12 0.44
CA ASN A 238 21.06 -19.63 -0.59
C ASN A 238 19.59 -19.61 -0.15
N ARG A 239 19.31 -19.92 1.12
CA ARG A 239 17.95 -19.80 1.70
C ARG A 239 17.46 -18.36 1.71
N SER A 240 18.29 -17.41 2.14
CA SER A 240 17.95 -15.98 2.13
C SER A 240 17.71 -15.45 0.71
N VAL A 241 18.56 -15.80 -0.26
CA VAL A 241 18.39 -15.41 -1.68
C VAL A 241 17.12 -16.03 -2.27
N HIS A 242 16.85 -17.30 -1.98
CA HIS A 242 15.61 -17.95 -2.40
C HIS A 242 14.38 -17.24 -1.82
N LEU A 243 14.43 -16.84 -0.55
CA LEU A 243 13.35 -16.09 0.09
C LEU A 243 13.12 -14.73 -0.59
N VAL A 244 14.19 -13.98 -0.88
CA VAL A 244 14.10 -12.72 -1.63
C VAL A 244 13.40 -12.92 -2.98
N ARG A 245 13.79 -13.96 -3.73
CA ARG A 245 13.17 -14.28 -5.03
C ARG A 245 11.69 -14.64 -4.92
N GLU A 246 11.30 -15.40 -3.90
CA GLU A 246 9.89 -15.77 -3.71
C GLU A 246 9.03 -14.58 -3.24
N VAL A 247 9.59 -13.70 -2.41
CA VAL A 247 8.94 -12.44 -2.03
C VAL A 247 8.75 -11.57 -3.27
N ASP A 248 9.80 -11.35 -4.05
CA ASP A 248 9.79 -10.52 -5.27
C ASP A 248 8.76 -11.01 -6.30
N LYS A 249 8.63 -12.32 -6.53
CA LYS A 249 7.58 -12.89 -7.40
C LYS A 249 6.15 -12.50 -6.99
N ILE A 250 5.93 -12.21 -5.73
CA ILE A 250 4.61 -11.86 -5.18
C ILE A 250 4.43 -10.35 -5.12
N ILE A 251 5.43 -9.61 -4.64
CA ILE A 251 5.32 -8.17 -4.35
C ILE A 251 5.99 -7.27 -5.40
N GLY A 252 6.78 -7.80 -6.33
CA GLY A 252 7.58 -7.00 -7.27
C GLY A 252 6.76 -6.05 -8.12
N SER A 253 5.54 -6.45 -8.54
CA SER A 253 4.61 -5.53 -9.21
C SER A 253 4.16 -4.36 -8.33
N VAL A 254 4.05 -4.58 -7.01
CA VAL A 254 3.72 -3.52 -6.05
C VAL A 254 4.92 -2.61 -5.77
N VAL A 255 6.14 -3.17 -5.76
CA VAL A 255 7.37 -2.34 -5.70
C VAL A 255 7.44 -1.43 -6.93
N PHE A 256 7.14 -1.97 -8.12
CA PHE A 256 7.13 -1.20 -9.35
C PHE A 256 6.06 -0.09 -9.34
N ILE A 257 4.82 -0.39 -8.92
CA ILE A 257 3.76 0.63 -8.91
C ILE A 257 4.06 1.74 -7.89
N SER A 258 4.62 1.40 -6.72
CA SER A 258 5.09 2.36 -5.72
C SER A 258 6.17 3.29 -6.28
N PHE A 259 7.16 2.73 -6.97
CA PHE A 259 8.19 3.51 -7.62
C PHE A 259 7.61 4.42 -8.72
N ALA A 260 6.75 3.88 -9.58
CA ALA A 260 6.16 4.63 -10.68
C ALA A 260 5.24 5.76 -10.21
N SER A 261 4.45 5.54 -9.16
CA SER A 261 3.61 6.59 -8.58
C SER A 261 4.43 7.69 -7.96
N ASN A 262 5.47 7.34 -7.20
CA ASN A 262 6.37 8.32 -6.60
C ASN A 262 7.13 9.12 -7.65
N LEU A 263 7.63 8.49 -8.72
CA LEU A 263 8.29 9.20 -9.81
C LEU A 263 7.38 10.19 -10.53
N PHE A 264 6.07 9.91 -10.60
CA PHE A 264 5.13 10.79 -11.30
C PHE A 264 4.71 11.99 -10.45
N PHE A 265 4.55 11.82 -9.15
CA PHE A 265 3.98 12.84 -8.27
C PHE A 265 5.00 13.55 -7.35
N VAL A 266 6.21 13.02 -7.19
CA VAL A 266 7.29 13.56 -6.36
C VAL A 266 8.44 14.03 -7.24
#